data_AF-A0A9E3R473-F1
#
_entry.id   AF-A0A9E3R473-F1
#
_cell.length_a   1.000
_cell.length_b   1.000
_cell.length_c   1.000
_cell.angle_alpha   90.00
_cell.angle_beta   90.00
_cell.angle_gamma   90.00
#
_symmetry.space_group_name_H-M   'P 1'
#
loop_
_entity.id
_entity.type
_entity.pdbx_description
1 polymer ?
#
loop_
_entity_poly.entity_id
_entity_poly.type
_entity_poly.pdbx_seq_one_letter_code
_entity_poly.pdbx_strand_id
1 'polypeptide(L)'
;TVQSPAASRFDATPAGPTVRQRPWEPINAPVRSAPALRSRARRDEVLKQFGVASNPRYATSPSAVFAWDVTRAMGAELPAYEHGRAVDLRAKLETSGGAEGWRQVSEIEAQAWANRGSPSLIVGRATRGPDGTAVPGLVGVVRPGQLSARGPAVAVGGARACPAIPASDVFDRQLSTYWVHD
;
A
#
# COMPACT_ATOMS: atom_id res chain seq x y z
N THR A 1 20.32 1.13 26.86
CA THR A 1 19.85 -0.25 26.62
C THR A 1 19.09 -0.26 25.30
N VAL A 2 19.66 -0.85 24.25
CA VAL A 2 18.97 -0.97 22.95
C VAL A 2 17.93 -2.05 23.09
N GLN A 3 16.66 -1.66 23.13
CA GLN A 3 15.53 -2.59 23.20
C GLN A 3 15.48 -3.34 21.87
N SER A 4 15.78 -4.65 21.87
CA SER A 4 15.60 -5.50 20.71
C SER A 4 14.18 -5.34 20.17
N PRO A 5 13.97 -5.21 18.84
CA PRO A 5 12.63 -5.13 18.30
C PRO A 5 11.91 -6.43 18.66
N ALA A 6 10.74 -6.31 19.31
CA ALA A 6 9.88 -7.46 19.58
C ALA A 6 9.67 -8.25 18.29
N ALA A 7 9.82 -9.58 18.36
CA ALA A 7 9.59 -10.44 17.21
C ALA A 7 8.18 -10.21 16.68
N SER A 8 8.08 -9.96 15.38
CA SER A 8 6.79 -9.69 14.73
C SER A 8 5.87 -10.90 14.88
N ARG A 9 4.65 -10.66 15.35
CA ARG A 9 3.63 -11.71 15.55
C ARG A 9 3.11 -12.39 14.27
N PHE A 10 3.53 -11.91 13.10
CA PHE A 10 3.20 -12.50 11.80
C PHE A 10 4.49 -12.82 11.04
N ASP A 11 4.48 -13.95 10.35
CA ASP A 11 5.54 -14.47 9.48
C ASP A 11 5.29 -14.17 7.99
N ALA A 12 4.33 -13.27 7.72
CA ALA A 12 3.76 -12.99 6.38
C ALA A 12 2.83 -14.08 5.83
N THR A 13 2.40 -15.05 6.64
CA THR A 13 1.21 -15.86 6.35
C THR A 13 -0.06 -15.00 6.53
N PRO A 14 -1.04 -15.03 5.61
CA PRO A 14 -2.28 -14.28 5.75
C PRO A 14 -3.02 -14.65 7.03
N ALA A 15 -3.35 -13.65 7.85
CA ALA A 15 -4.18 -13.87 9.04
C ALA A 15 -5.60 -14.30 8.61
N GLY A 16 -6.21 -15.26 9.31
CA GLY A 16 -7.51 -15.86 8.92
C GLY A 16 -8.58 -14.85 8.43
N PRO A 17 -8.84 -13.74 9.14
CA PRO A 17 -9.83 -12.73 8.72
C PRO A 17 -9.50 -11.98 7.41
N THR A 18 -8.27 -12.05 6.89
CA THR A 18 -7.81 -11.34 5.69
C THR A 18 -7.91 -12.18 4.41
N VAL A 19 -8.27 -13.47 4.50
CA VAL A 19 -8.34 -14.41 3.35
C VAL A 19 -9.68 -14.31 2.57
N ARG A 20 -10.47 -13.26 2.79
CA ARG A 20 -11.79 -13.10 2.14
C ARG A 20 -11.66 -12.80 0.65
N GLN A 21 -12.31 -13.62 -0.18
CA GLN A 21 -12.20 -13.54 -1.64
C GLN A 21 -12.90 -12.33 -2.28
N ARG A 22 -13.88 -11.71 -1.61
CA ARG A 22 -14.66 -10.60 -2.20
C ARG A 22 -13.93 -9.26 -2.01
N PRO A 23 -13.26 -8.70 -3.05
CA PRO A 23 -12.41 -7.52 -2.88
C PRO A 23 -13.15 -6.24 -2.48
N TRP A 24 -14.46 -6.17 -2.75
CA TRP A 24 -15.32 -5.04 -2.37
C TRP A 24 -15.78 -5.09 -0.91
N GLU A 25 -15.65 -6.24 -0.22
CA GLU A 25 -16.00 -6.34 1.19
C GLU A 25 -14.83 -5.90 2.07
N PRO A 26 -15.05 -4.98 3.04
CA PRO A 26 -14.05 -4.67 4.04
C PRO A 26 -13.63 -5.90 4.84
N ILE A 27 -12.34 -5.98 5.15
CA ILE A 27 -11.81 -6.95 6.10
C ILE A 27 -11.56 -6.31 7.46
N ASN A 28 -11.87 -7.04 8.53
CA ASN A 28 -11.53 -6.59 9.88
C ASN A 28 -10.10 -7.04 10.20
N ALA A 29 -9.12 -6.19 9.89
CA ALA A 29 -7.71 -6.46 10.12
C ALA A 29 -7.38 -6.64 11.62
N PRO A 30 -6.80 -7.78 12.04
CA PRO A 30 -6.42 -8.04 13.44
C PRO A 30 -5.33 -7.10 13.98
N VAL A 31 -4.45 -6.59 13.11
CA VAL A 31 -3.53 -5.51 13.45
C VAL A 31 -4.10 -4.21 12.94
N ARG A 32 -4.18 -3.23 13.84
CA ARG A 32 -4.46 -1.85 13.50
C ARG A 32 -3.34 -0.92 13.94
N SER A 33 -3.07 0.10 13.16
CA SER A 33 -2.05 1.13 13.43
C SER A 33 -2.67 2.52 13.31
N ALA A 34 -3.67 2.79 14.16
CA ALA A 34 -4.24 4.13 14.30
C ALA A 34 -3.15 5.17 14.61
N PRO A 35 -3.36 6.48 14.34
CA PRO A 35 -2.34 7.51 14.49
C PRO A 35 -1.52 7.44 15.79
N ALA A 36 -2.19 7.28 16.94
CA ALA A 36 -1.55 7.18 18.26
C ALA A 36 -0.69 5.90 18.49
N LEU A 37 -0.81 4.90 17.62
CA LEU A 37 -0.13 3.60 17.72
C LEU A 37 0.94 3.40 16.63
N ARG A 38 1.19 4.43 15.81
CA ARG A 38 2.11 4.32 14.68
C ARG A 38 3.54 4.10 15.16
N SER A 39 4.15 3.09 14.59
CA SER A 39 5.57 2.82 14.72
C SER A 39 6.01 1.96 13.53
N ARG A 40 7.31 1.95 13.26
CA ARG A 40 7.91 1.08 12.24
C ARG A 40 7.48 -0.38 12.43
N ALA A 41 7.63 -0.90 13.65
CA ALA A 41 7.31 -2.28 13.99
C ALA A 41 5.80 -2.58 13.80
N ARG A 42 4.92 -1.67 14.22
CA ARG A 42 3.48 -1.84 14.06
C ARG A 42 3.06 -1.84 12.59
N ARG A 43 3.65 -0.96 11.77
CA ARG A 43 3.43 -0.96 10.32
C ARG A 43 3.88 -2.26 9.66
N ASP A 44 5.05 -2.79 10.06
CA ASP A 44 5.52 -4.09 9.56
C ASP A 44 4.56 -5.23 9.93
N GLU A 45 3.98 -5.24 11.14
CA GLU A 45 2.93 -6.19 11.50
C GLU A 45 1.67 -6.03 10.65
N VAL A 46 1.23 -4.79 10.39
CA VAL A 46 0.08 -4.50 9.52
C VAL A 46 0.32 -5.04 8.11
N LEU A 47 1.51 -4.89 7.55
CA LEU A 47 1.81 -5.42 6.21
C LEU A 47 1.83 -6.96 6.20
N LYS A 48 2.45 -7.56 7.22
CA LYS A 48 2.63 -9.02 7.30
C LYS A 48 1.31 -9.78 7.47
N GLN A 49 0.36 -9.29 8.26
CA GLN A 49 -0.94 -9.97 8.44
C GLN A 49 -1.73 -10.17 7.14
N PHE A 50 -1.47 -9.38 6.10
CA PHE A 50 -2.16 -9.52 4.83
C PHE A 50 -1.52 -10.57 3.93
N GLY A 51 -0.26 -10.96 4.19
CA GLY A 51 0.46 -11.99 3.43
C GLY A 51 0.34 -11.81 1.92
N VAL A 52 0.62 -10.60 1.43
CA VAL A 52 0.22 -10.15 0.08
C VAL A 52 0.63 -11.09 -1.04
N ALA A 53 1.77 -11.78 -0.90
CA ALA A 53 2.31 -12.71 -1.89
C ALA A 53 1.49 -13.99 -2.06
N SER A 54 0.82 -14.45 -0.99
CA SER A 54 0.15 -15.75 -0.93
C SER A 54 -1.35 -15.64 -0.67
N ASN A 55 -1.86 -14.45 -0.32
CA ASN A 55 -3.27 -14.25 -0.06
C ASN A 55 -4.08 -14.21 -1.38
N PRO A 56 -5.01 -15.16 -1.60
CA PRO A 56 -5.80 -15.23 -2.83
C PRO A 56 -6.64 -13.97 -3.06
N ARG A 57 -7.00 -13.23 -2.00
CA ARG A 57 -7.67 -11.93 -2.12
C ARG A 57 -6.91 -10.94 -3.00
N TYR A 58 -5.57 -10.97 -2.94
CA TYR A 58 -4.74 -10.00 -3.66
C TYR A 58 -4.19 -10.54 -4.97
N ALA A 59 -4.16 -11.86 -5.20
CA ALA A 59 -3.63 -12.44 -6.43
C ALA A 59 -4.47 -12.05 -7.67
N THR A 60 -5.79 -12.02 -7.53
CA THR A 60 -6.74 -11.79 -8.65
C THR A 60 -7.42 -10.43 -8.63
N SER A 61 -7.13 -9.60 -7.63
CA SER A 61 -7.76 -8.31 -7.44
C SER A 61 -6.90 -7.16 -7.93
N PRO A 62 -7.46 -5.98 -8.21
CA PRO A 62 -6.64 -4.79 -8.45
C PRO A 62 -5.68 -4.52 -7.29
N SER A 63 -4.47 -4.05 -7.60
CA SER A 63 -3.45 -3.70 -6.60
C SER A 63 -3.96 -2.72 -5.53
N ALA A 64 -4.90 -1.85 -5.90
CA ALA A 64 -5.57 -0.92 -5.01
C ALA A 64 -6.34 -1.59 -3.85
N VAL A 65 -6.81 -2.83 -3.99
CA VAL A 65 -7.49 -3.55 -2.88
C VAL A 65 -6.52 -3.79 -1.73
N PHE A 66 -5.29 -4.21 -2.03
CA PHE A 66 -4.26 -4.40 -1.02
C PHE A 66 -3.91 -3.08 -0.33
N ALA A 67 -3.72 -2.01 -1.11
CA ALA A 67 -3.45 -0.69 -0.55
C ALA A 67 -4.60 -0.19 0.33
N TRP A 68 -5.86 -0.39 -0.09
CA TRP A 68 -7.04 -0.02 0.67
C TRP A 68 -7.13 -0.77 2.00
N ASP A 69 -6.97 -2.09 1.99
CA ASP A 69 -7.00 -2.90 3.23
C ASP A 69 -5.91 -2.48 4.21
N VAL A 70 -4.69 -2.24 3.72
CA VAL A 70 -3.57 -1.76 4.55
C VAL A 70 -3.87 -0.39 5.14
N THR A 71 -4.28 0.56 4.31
CA THR A 71 -4.48 1.95 4.73
C THR A 71 -5.69 2.09 5.65
N ARG A 72 -6.75 1.31 5.43
CA ARG A 72 -7.87 1.13 6.37
C ARG A 72 -7.44 0.57 7.72
N ALA A 73 -6.59 -0.46 7.74
CA ALA A 73 -6.02 -0.99 8.99
C ALA A 73 -5.16 0.05 9.74
N MET A 74 -4.68 1.08 9.04
CA MET A 74 -3.91 2.19 9.59
C MET A 74 -4.75 3.44 9.90
N GLY A 75 -6.07 3.37 9.72
CA GLY A 75 -6.98 4.49 9.98
C GLY A 75 -6.92 5.62 8.95
N ALA A 76 -6.43 5.32 7.74
CA ALA A 76 -6.27 6.27 6.65
C ALA A 76 -6.97 5.72 5.41
N GLU A 77 -8.30 5.74 5.37
CA GLU A 77 -9.00 5.17 4.22
C GLU A 77 -8.69 5.96 2.93
N LEU A 78 -8.65 5.26 1.79
CA LEU A 78 -8.46 5.88 0.49
C LEU A 78 -9.78 6.50 -0.01
N PRO A 79 -9.73 7.65 -0.71
CA PRO A 79 -10.91 8.28 -1.29
C PRO A 79 -11.72 7.31 -2.13
N ALA A 80 -13.02 7.22 -1.80
CA ALA A 80 -14.03 6.27 -2.27
C ALA A 80 -13.59 5.28 -3.35
N TYR A 81 -13.19 4.10 -2.89
CA TYR A 81 -12.99 2.90 -3.71
C TYR A 81 -14.37 2.29 -4.05
N GLU A 82 -15.03 2.80 -5.08
CA GLU A 82 -16.32 2.26 -5.51
C GLU A 82 -16.13 0.95 -6.32
N HIS A 83 -16.78 -0.13 -5.86
CA HIS A 83 -17.03 -1.35 -6.62
C HIS A 83 -15.81 -2.09 -7.19
N GLY A 84 -14.68 -2.11 -6.47
CA GLY A 84 -13.54 -2.96 -6.88
C GLY A 84 -12.87 -2.51 -8.17
N ARG A 85 -13.10 -1.27 -8.60
CA ARG A 85 -12.44 -0.67 -9.76
C ARG A 85 -11.53 0.44 -9.28
N ALA A 86 -10.29 0.42 -9.75
CA ALA A 86 -9.42 1.60 -9.68
C ALA A 86 -9.99 2.66 -10.64
N VAL A 87 -11.09 3.33 -10.25
CA VAL A 87 -11.43 4.63 -10.81
C VAL A 87 -10.28 5.54 -10.38
N ASP A 88 -9.51 5.99 -11.36
CA ASP A 88 -8.18 6.61 -11.26
C ASP A 88 -7.86 7.14 -9.84
N LEU A 89 -7.31 6.25 -8.98
CA LEU A 89 -7.03 6.57 -7.58
C LEU A 89 -6.13 7.81 -7.50
N ARG A 90 -5.22 7.94 -8.46
CA ARG A 90 -4.36 9.10 -8.59
C ARG A 90 -5.19 10.36 -8.79
N ALA A 91 -6.11 10.39 -9.76
CA ALA A 91 -6.98 11.54 -9.97
C ALA A 91 -7.83 11.86 -8.71
N LYS A 92 -8.29 10.85 -7.98
CA LYS A 92 -9.02 11.05 -6.71
C LYS A 92 -8.16 11.64 -5.61
N LEU A 93 -6.91 11.18 -5.47
CA LEU A 93 -5.96 11.75 -4.52
C LEU A 93 -5.58 13.20 -4.90
N GLU A 94 -5.40 13.47 -6.18
CA GLU A 94 -5.10 14.82 -6.71
C GLU A 94 -6.26 15.80 -6.51
N THR A 95 -7.51 15.34 -6.61
CA THR A 95 -8.70 16.21 -6.51
C THR A 95 -9.25 16.35 -5.11
N SER A 96 -9.29 15.26 -4.33
CA SER A 96 -9.97 15.17 -3.03
C SER A 96 -9.11 14.63 -1.90
N GLY A 97 -7.94 14.05 -2.20
CA GLY A 97 -7.07 13.44 -1.19
C GLY A 97 -6.69 14.40 -0.07
N GLY A 98 -6.42 15.67 -0.39
CA GLY A 98 -6.07 16.70 0.59
C GLY A 98 -7.15 16.91 1.66
N ALA A 99 -8.43 16.90 1.27
CA ALA A 99 -9.55 17.03 2.21
C ALA A 99 -9.70 15.80 3.12
N GLU A 100 -9.17 14.66 2.68
CA GLU A 100 -9.19 13.39 3.42
C GLU A 100 -7.87 13.11 4.17
N GLY A 101 -6.95 14.09 4.21
CA GLY A 101 -5.67 14.00 4.92
C GLY A 101 -4.51 13.38 4.11
N TRP A 102 -4.73 13.07 2.84
CA TRP A 102 -3.68 12.60 1.93
C TRP A 102 -2.90 13.76 1.33
N ARG A 103 -1.57 13.65 1.32
CA ARG A 103 -0.68 14.66 0.74
C ARG A 103 0.31 14.04 -0.22
N GLN A 104 0.45 14.63 -1.39
CA GLN A 104 1.49 14.25 -2.34
C GLN A 104 2.85 14.70 -1.81
N VAL A 105 3.86 13.84 -1.93
CA VAL A 105 5.22 14.06 -1.39
C VAL A 105 6.29 13.54 -2.34
N SER A 106 7.55 13.83 -2.02
CA SER A 106 8.70 13.19 -2.68
C SER A 106 8.89 11.72 -2.26
N GLU A 107 9.69 10.96 -3.01
CA GLU A 107 10.04 9.58 -2.64
C GLU A 107 10.80 9.49 -1.31
N ILE A 108 11.66 10.49 -1.03
CA ILE A 108 12.44 10.60 0.21
C ILE A 108 11.49 10.78 1.40
N GLU A 109 10.55 11.71 1.29
CA GLU A 109 9.54 11.93 2.33
C GLU A 109 8.66 10.70 2.52
N ALA A 110 8.19 10.07 1.45
CA ALA A 110 7.37 8.86 1.56
C ALA A 110 8.09 7.73 2.32
N GLN A 111 9.39 7.52 2.05
CA GLN A 111 10.22 6.56 2.78
C GLN A 111 10.37 6.94 4.25
N ALA A 112 10.58 8.23 4.56
CA ALA A 112 10.68 8.72 5.94
C ALA A 112 9.37 8.51 6.72
N TRP A 113 8.22 8.78 6.10
CA TRP A 113 6.90 8.54 6.68
C TRP A 113 6.64 7.04 6.91
N ALA A 114 7.01 6.18 5.96
CA ALA A 114 6.91 4.73 6.15
C ALA A 114 7.79 4.27 7.32
N ASN A 115 8.98 4.83 7.49
CA ASN A 115 9.87 4.54 8.61
C ASN A 115 9.33 5.00 9.97
N ARG A 116 8.44 5.99 10.00
CA ARG A 116 7.73 6.43 11.22
C ARG A 116 6.48 5.59 11.51
N GLY A 117 6.11 4.69 10.60
CA GLY A 117 4.93 3.84 10.73
C GLY A 117 3.65 4.47 10.16
N SER A 118 3.75 5.56 9.40
CA SER A 118 2.61 6.21 8.77
C SER A 118 2.24 5.57 7.42
N PRO A 119 0.98 5.69 6.97
CA PRO A 119 0.58 5.34 5.61
C PRO A 119 1.39 6.12 4.58
N SER A 120 2.01 5.37 3.67
CA SER A 120 2.78 5.88 2.55
C SER A 120 2.52 4.98 1.34
N LEU A 121 2.20 5.59 0.21
CA LEU A 121 1.86 4.92 -1.04
C LEU A 121 2.69 5.46 -2.20
N ILE A 122 2.82 4.63 -3.23
CA ILE A 122 3.15 5.03 -4.59
C ILE A 122 1.96 4.67 -5.48
N VAL A 123 1.57 5.60 -6.35
CA VAL A 123 0.44 5.45 -7.26
C VAL A 123 0.91 5.73 -8.69
N GLY A 124 0.89 4.69 -9.52
CA GLY A 124 1.19 4.78 -10.94
C GLY A 124 -0.06 5.14 -11.74
N ARG A 125 0.09 5.99 -12.75
CA ARG A 125 -1.01 6.34 -13.66
C ARG A 125 -1.44 5.11 -14.48
N ALA A 126 -2.74 5.02 -14.78
CA ALA A 126 -3.21 4.11 -15.82
C ALA A 126 -2.61 4.51 -17.18
N THR A 127 -2.20 3.53 -17.98
CA THR A 127 -1.59 3.75 -19.29
C THR A 127 -2.33 2.96 -20.38
N ARG A 128 -1.86 3.05 -21.62
CA ARG A 128 -2.29 2.18 -22.72
C ARG A 128 -1.11 1.37 -23.22
N GLY A 129 -1.35 0.10 -23.52
CA GLY A 129 -0.40 -0.75 -24.22
C GLY A 129 -0.21 -0.34 -25.68
N PRO A 130 0.79 -0.90 -26.38
CA PRO A 130 1.03 -0.63 -27.81
C PRO A 130 -0.17 -0.95 -28.72
N ASP A 131 -1.01 -1.87 -28.28
CA ASP A 131 -2.26 -2.31 -28.92
C ASP A 131 -3.48 -1.46 -28.52
N GLY A 132 -3.28 -0.41 -27.72
CA GLY A 132 -4.35 0.45 -27.21
C GLY A 132 -5.09 -0.09 -25.99
N THR A 133 -4.76 -1.30 -25.52
CA THR A 133 -5.36 -1.94 -24.35
C THR A 133 -5.10 -1.11 -23.09
N ALA A 134 -6.15 -0.84 -22.31
CA ALA A 134 -6.01 -0.09 -21.06
C ALA A 134 -5.23 -0.92 -20.04
N VAL A 135 -4.14 -0.35 -19.52
CA VAL A 135 -3.37 -0.91 -18.41
C VAL A 135 -3.78 -0.15 -17.15
N PRO A 136 -4.41 -0.82 -16.17
CA PRO A 136 -4.83 -0.16 -14.94
C PRO A 136 -3.65 0.45 -14.19
N GLY A 137 -3.90 1.57 -13.49
CA GLY A 137 -2.92 2.15 -12.58
C GLY A 137 -2.52 1.15 -11.49
N LEU A 138 -1.25 1.15 -11.13
CA LEU A 138 -0.71 0.30 -10.07
C LEU A 138 -0.69 1.10 -8.76
N VAL A 139 -0.93 0.42 -7.64
CA VAL A 139 -0.80 1.01 -6.30
C VAL A 139 0.10 0.13 -5.45
N GLY A 140 1.11 0.75 -4.84
CA GLY A 140 2.07 0.09 -3.97
C GLY A 140 2.10 0.76 -2.61
N VAL A 141 2.30 -0.04 -1.56
CA VAL A 141 2.50 0.46 -0.19
C VAL A 141 4.00 0.55 0.09
N VAL A 142 4.51 1.74 0.40
CA VAL A 142 5.94 1.96 0.68
C VAL A 142 6.32 1.26 1.98
N ARG A 143 7.32 0.38 1.95
CA ARG A 143 7.77 -0.36 3.15
C ARG A 143 8.71 0.48 4.00
N PRO A 144 8.73 0.27 5.32
CA PRO A 144 9.85 0.74 6.13
C PRO A 144 11.16 0.11 5.65
N GLY A 145 12.22 0.91 5.57
CA GLY A 145 13.51 0.48 5.04
C GLY A 145 14.41 1.65 4.65
N GLN A 146 15.45 1.32 3.89
CA GLN A 146 16.36 2.30 3.30
C GLN A 146 15.89 2.67 1.89
N LEU A 147 15.99 3.95 1.56
CA LEU A 147 15.83 4.41 0.19
C LEU A 147 17.05 3.95 -0.62
N SER A 148 16.82 3.41 -1.82
CA SER A 148 17.89 3.03 -2.74
C SER A 148 17.84 3.88 -4.01
N ALA A 149 18.87 3.78 -4.86
CA ALA A 149 18.85 4.37 -6.19
C ALA A 149 17.65 3.90 -7.05
N ARG A 150 17.10 2.72 -6.75
CA ARG A 150 15.91 2.11 -7.38
C ARG A 150 14.58 2.55 -6.74
N GLY A 151 14.63 3.53 -5.84
CA GLY A 151 13.49 3.97 -5.04
C GLY A 151 13.29 3.12 -3.79
N PRO A 152 12.19 3.34 -3.05
CA PRO A 152 11.87 2.59 -1.86
C PRO A 152 11.43 1.16 -2.20
N ALA A 153 11.56 0.24 -1.24
CA ALA A 153 10.90 -1.05 -1.35
C ALA A 153 9.38 -0.86 -1.17
N VAL A 154 8.58 -1.52 -2.01
CA VAL A 154 7.11 -1.45 -1.96
C VAL A 154 6.50 -2.84 -1.87
N ALA A 155 5.39 -2.95 -1.13
CA ALA A 155 4.51 -4.11 -1.16
C ALA A 155 3.38 -3.84 -2.15
N VAL A 156 3.07 -4.79 -3.03
CA VAL A 156 2.13 -4.61 -4.13
C VAL A 156 1.20 -5.82 -4.20
N GLY A 157 -0.09 -5.59 -4.47
CA GLY A 157 -1.07 -6.63 -4.77
C GLY A 157 -1.34 -6.79 -6.27
N GLY A 158 -2.30 -7.65 -6.63
CA GLY A 158 -2.69 -7.96 -8.00
C GLY A 158 -1.78 -8.97 -8.69
N ALA A 159 -1.76 -8.96 -10.02
CA ALA A 159 -0.98 -9.90 -10.84
C ALA A 159 0.54 -9.87 -10.54
N ARG A 160 1.02 -8.83 -9.87
CA ARG A 160 2.41 -8.68 -9.38
C ARG A 160 2.50 -8.73 -7.86
N ALA A 161 1.64 -9.53 -7.22
CA ALA A 161 1.60 -9.69 -5.77
C ALA A 161 3.01 -9.99 -5.23
N CYS A 162 3.60 -9.02 -4.53
CA CYS A 162 4.97 -9.09 -4.07
C CYS A 162 5.07 -8.40 -2.72
N PRO A 163 5.68 -9.06 -1.70
CA PRO A 163 5.76 -8.48 -0.39
C PRO A 163 6.78 -7.34 -0.37
N ALA A 164 7.84 -7.39 -1.17
CA ALA A 164 8.85 -6.34 -1.26
C ALA A 164 9.51 -6.37 -2.64
N ILE A 165 9.37 -5.30 -3.40
CA ILE A 165 10.02 -5.09 -4.69
C ILE A 165 10.50 -3.64 -4.78
N PRO A 166 11.66 -3.32 -5.39
CA PRO A 166 12.04 -1.93 -5.61
C PRO A 166 11.00 -1.20 -6.45
N ALA A 167 10.68 0.04 -6.11
CA ALA A 167 9.64 0.81 -6.81
C ALA A 167 9.90 0.89 -8.32
N SER A 168 11.17 1.07 -8.75
CA SER A 168 11.54 1.15 -10.17
C SER A 168 11.20 -0.08 -11.01
N ASP A 169 10.95 -1.22 -10.37
CA ASP A 169 10.79 -2.50 -11.08
C ASP A 169 9.33 -2.71 -11.50
N VAL A 170 8.42 -1.95 -10.91
CA VAL A 170 6.98 -2.05 -11.16
C VAL A 170 6.31 -0.71 -11.45
N PHE A 171 6.96 0.40 -11.12
CA PHE A 171 6.48 1.76 -11.38
C PHE A 171 7.42 2.51 -12.31
N ASP A 172 6.85 3.18 -13.31
CA ASP A 172 7.54 4.24 -14.05
C ASP A 172 7.65 5.48 -13.15
N ARG A 173 8.89 5.94 -12.90
CA ARG A 173 9.16 7.08 -12.02
C ARG A 173 8.56 8.39 -12.52
N GLN A 174 8.43 8.59 -13.83
CA GLN A 174 7.85 9.81 -14.41
C GLN A 174 6.33 9.81 -14.35
N LEU A 175 5.71 8.62 -14.28
CA LEU A 175 4.26 8.45 -14.29
C LEU A 175 3.68 8.10 -12.92
N SER A 176 4.49 8.13 -11.86
CA SER A 176 4.07 7.76 -10.51
C SER A 176 4.22 8.90 -9.52
N THR A 177 3.31 8.96 -8.56
CA THR A 177 3.32 9.95 -7.47
C THR A 177 3.32 9.25 -6.12
N TYR A 178 3.98 9.86 -5.12
CA TYR A 178 3.99 9.36 -3.76
C TYR A 178 3.02 10.14 -2.88
N TRP A 179 2.35 9.44 -1.98
CA TRP A 179 1.32 9.99 -1.11
C TRP A 179 1.49 9.50 0.32
N VAL A 180 1.24 10.38 1.29
CA VAL A 180 1.28 10.06 2.72
C VAL A 180 0.02 10.54 3.42
N HIS A 181 -0.26 9.97 4.59
CA HIS A 181 -1.41 10.33 5.44
C HIS A 181 -1.00 10.36 6.92
N ASP A 182 -1.54 11.31 7.70
CA ASP A 182 -1.19 11.55 9.11
C ASP A 182 -2.08 10.86 10.16
#